data_AF-A0A8J8CBZ7-F1
#
_entry.id   AF-A0A8J8CBZ7-F1
#
_cell.length_a   1.000
_cell.length_b   1.000
_cell.length_c   1.000
_cell.angle_alpha   90.00
_cell.angle_beta   90.00
_cell.angle_gamma   90.00
#
_symmetry.space_group_name_H-M   'P 1'
#
loop_
_entity.id
_entity.type
_entity.pdbx_description
1 polymer ?
#
loop_
_entity_poly.entity_id
_entity_poly.type
_entity_poly.pdbx_seq_one_letter_code
_entity_poly.pdbx_strand_id
1 'polypeptide(L)'
;MLDSDASTAKTLTLVALIIQSIFFAIGLISAIFFLAVTASVTTTSPTGATVVGPPPTFLFSAFFSVIFLIGLVWILLDYFLVYKKLVEEKVEEAETPSLVLGILQLLFGGIITGILLIVAYVKIRDSERNRRQPPQYVVQSQQN
;
A
#
# COMPACT_ATOMS: atom_id res chain seq x y z
N MET A 1 -26.75 -6.63 -12.76
CA MET A 1 -25.73 -5.63 -13.16
C MET A 1 -24.76 -5.36 -12.01
N LEU A 2 -24.17 -6.41 -11.43
CA LEU A 2 -23.46 -6.36 -10.13
C LEU A 2 -21.92 -6.44 -10.24
N ASP A 3 -21.38 -6.64 -11.44
CA ASP A 3 -19.93 -6.81 -11.66
C ASP A 3 -19.15 -5.48 -11.68
N SER A 4 -19.85 -4.35 -11.87
CA SER A 4 -19.22 -3.03 -11.97
C SER A 4 -18.55 -2.59 -10.64
N ASP A 5 -19.16 -2.89 -9.49
CA ASP A 5 -18.63 -2.44 -8.20
C ASP A 5 -17.44 -3.28 -7.71
N ALA A 6 -17.50 -4.60 -7.89
CA ALA A 6 -16.39 -5.50 -7.57
C ALA A 6 -15.17 -5.24 -8.47
N SER A 7 -15.39 -5.02 -9.77
CA SER A 7 -14.33 -4.63 -10.70
C SER A 7 -13.75 -3.24 -10.38
N THR A 8 -14.59 -2.30 -9.92
CA THR A 8 -14.10 -1.00 -9.44
C THR A 8 -13.22 -1.15 -8.20
N ALA A 9 -13.63 -1.97 -7.22
CA ALA A 9 -12.85 -2.21 -6.00
C ALA A 9 -11.49 -2.83 -6.33
N LYS A 10 -11.45 -3.84 -7.21
CA LYS A 10 -10.21 -4.45 -7.71
C LYS A 10 -9.30 -3.43 -8.38
N THR A 11 -9.87 -2.53 -9.18
CA THR A 11 -9.12 -1.45 -9.84
C THR A 11 -8.56 -0.46 -8.83
N LEU A 12 -9.36 -0.04 -7.83
CA LEU A 12 -8.90 0.89 -6.78
C LEU A 12 -7.77 0.29 -5.94
N THR A 13 -7.87 -0.97 -5.54
CA THR A 13 -6.80 -1.66 -4.81
C THR A 13 -5.53 -1.80 -5.66
N LEU A 14 -5.67 -2.13 -6.95
CA LEU A 14 -4.53 -2.19 -7.88
C LEU A 14 -3.85 -0.82 -7.98
N VAL A 15 -4.62 0.25 -8.15
CA VAL A 15 -4.10 1.62 -8.21
C VAL A 15 -3.39 2.00 -6.92
N ALA A 16 -3.95 1.65 -5.75
CA ALA A 16 -3.30 1.89 -4.46
C ALA A 16 -1.93 1.19 -4.37
N LEU A 17 -1.86 -0.08 -4.76
CA LEU A 17 -0.63 -0.87 -4.82
C LEU A 17 0.40 -0.26 -5.78
N ILE A 18 -0.03 0.17 -6.96
CA ILE A 18 0.84 0.81 -7.96
C ILE A 18 1.42 2.11 -7.39
N ILE A 19 0.58 2.96 -6.81
CA ILE A 19 1.01 4.24 -6.22
C ILE A 19 2.03 4.00 -5.10
N GLN A 20 1.74 3.08 -4.19
CA GLN A 20 2.64 2.70 -3.10
C GLN A 20 3.99 2.19 -3.62
N SER A 21 3.96 1.32 -4.63
CA SER A 21 5.17 0.80 -5.27
C SER A 21 6.00 1.92 -5.91
N ILE A 22 5.35 2.92 -6.53
CA ILE A 22 6.04 4.08 -7.13
C ILE A 22 6.70 4.92 -6.04
N PHE A 23 5.99 5.26 -4.97
CA PHE A 23 6.55 6.02 -3.85
C PHE A 23 7.72 5.28 -3.17
N PHE A 24 7.59 3.96 -3.02
CA PHE A 24 8.67 3.12 -2.51
C PHE A 24 9.90 3.14 -3.42
N ALA A 25 9.71 3.04 -4.75
CA ALA A 25 10.79 3.11 -5.72
C ALA A 25 11.48 4.49 -5.73
N ILE A 26 10.71 5.58 -5.68
CA ILE A 26 11.26 6.94 -5.58
C ILE A 26 12.06 7.08 -4.28
N GLY A 27 11.51 6.63 -3.15
CA GLY A 27 12.20 6.65 -1.86
C GLY A 27 13.52 5.88 -1.88
N LEU A 28 13.54 4.70 -2.53
CA LEU A 28 14.76 3.92 -2.75
C LEU A 28 15.79 4.72 -3.56
N ILE A 29 15.40 5.28 -4.71
CA ILE A 29 16.31 6.06 -5.55
C ILE A 29 16.87 7.26 -4.79
N SER A 30 16.03 8.00 -4.06
CA SER A 30 16.45 9.13 -3.24
C SER A 30 17.44 8.73 -2.15
N ALA A 31 17.23 7.59 -1.50
CA ALA A 31 18.14 7.09 -0.47
C ALA A 31 19.49 6.64 -1.04
N ILE A 32 19.48 5.95 -2.19
CA ILE A 32 20.72 5.57 -2.90
C ILE A 32 21.49 6.83 -3.31
N PHE A 33 20.79 7.84 -3.85
CA PHE A 33 21.39 9.11 -4.22
C PHE A 33 22.01 9.82 -3.01
N PHE A 34 21.29 9.90 -1.89
CA PHE A 34 21.79 10.49 -0.66
C PHE A 34 23.02 9.76 -0.12
N LEU A 35 23.02 8.43 -0.17
CA LEU A 35 24.17 7.61 0.23
C LEU A 35 25.39 7.88 -0.66
N ALA A 36 25.19 8.01 -1.97
CA ALA A 36 26.26 8.32 -2.92
C ALA A 36 26.88 9.71 -2.69
N VAL A 37 26.04 10.73 -2.41
CA VAL A 37 26.51 12.09 -2.13
C VAL A 37 27.29 12.15 -0.81
N THR A 38 26.78 11.51 0.24
CA THR A 38 27.41 11.55 1.58
C THR A 38 28.67 10.70 1.68
N ALA A 39 28.82 9.67 0.86
CA ALA A 39 30.08 8.91 0.74
C ALA A 39 31.26 9.76 0.25
N SER A 40 31.00 10.93 -0.34
CA SER A 40 32.02 11.80 -0.97
C SER A 40 32.56 12.92 -0.06
N VAL A 41 32.19 12.95 1.23
CA VAL A 41 32.60 14.03 2.14
C VAL A 41 34.03 13.82 2.64
N THR A 42 34.96 14.63 2.13
CA THR A 42 36.37 14.66 2.57
C THR A 42 36.53 15.73 3.65
N THR A 43 37.04 15.39 4.84
CA THR A 43 37.41 16.38 5.85
C THR A 43 38.89 16.71 5.74
N THR A 44 39.20 18.00 5.54
CA THR A 44 40.58 18.51 5.56
C THR A 44 40.95 18.87 6.99
N SER A 45 41.97 18.20 7.54
CA SER A 45 42.52 18.57 8.85
C SER A 45 43.36 19.85 8.73
N PRO A 46 43.38 20.73 9.73
CA PRO A 46 44.21 21.93 9.74
C PRO A 46 45.73 21.68 9.62
N THR A 47 46.20 20.45 9.83
CA THR A 47 47.60 20.03 9.56
C THR A 47 47.87 19.67 8.10
N GLY A 48 46.91 19.86 7.19
CA GLY A 48 47.04 19.48 5.77
C GLY A 48 46.87 17.98 5.51
N ALA A 49 46.64 17.17 6.55
CA ALA A 49 46.29 15.77 6.40
C ALA A 49 44.81 15.64 5.98
N THR A 50 44.56 15.06 4.80
CA THR A 50 43.23 14.61 4.41
C THR A 50 42.90 13.33 5.17
N VAL A 51 41.98 13.42 6.13
CA VAL A 51 41.46 12.24 6.82
C VAL A 51 40.17 11.85 6.10
N VAL A 52 40.22 10.81 5.27
CA VAL A 52 39.01 10.17 4.75
C VAL A 52 38.46 9.27 5.85
N GLY A 53 37.77 9.87 6.82
CA GLY A 53 37.02 9.09 7.80
C GLY A 53 35.77 8.51 7.12
N PRO A 54 35.40 7.23 7.36
CA PRO A 54 34.11 6.75 6.89
C PRO A 54 33.02 7.66 7.49
N PRO A 55 32.13 8.24 6.68
CA PRO A 55 31.01 8.98 7.23
C PRO A 55 30.19 8.05 8.14
N PRO A 56 29.32 8.57 9.04
CA PRO A 56 28.34 7.75 9.75
C PRO A 56 27.26 7.15 8.83
N THR A 57 27.57 6.93 7.54
CA THR A 57 26.75 6.27 6.53
C THR A 57 26.40 4.84 6.93
N PHE A 58 27.20 4.17 7.77
CA PHE A 58 26.87 2.83 8.27
C PHE A 58 25.57 2.82 9.10
N LEU A 59 25.38 3.80 10.00
CA LEU A 59 24.15 3.89 10.79
C LEU A 59 22.95 4.21 9.90
N PHE A 60 23.13 5.11 8.94
CA PHE A 60 22.10 5.46 7.97
C PHE A 60 21.73 4.27 7.08
N SER A 61 22.70 3.54 6.54
CA SER A 61 22.46 2.39 5.66
C SER A 61 21.85 1.22 6.40
N ALA A 62 22.28 0.95 7.65
CA ALA A 62 21.69 -0.08 8.50
C ALA A 62 20.23 0.26 8.82
N PHE A 63 19.95 1.49 9.27
CA PHE A 63 18.60 1.94 9.57
C PHE A 63 17.70 1.92 8.32
N PHE A 64 18.20 2.42 7.20
CA PHE A 64 17.48 2.42 5.93
C PHE A 64 17.22 1.00 5.42
N SER A 65 18.16 0.08 5.56
CA SER A 65 17.99 -1.33 5.19
C SER A 65 16.87 -2.00 5.99
N VAL A 66 16.77 -1.73 7.30
CA VAL A 66 15.68 -2.23 8.14
C VAL A 66 14.33 -1.67 7.68
N ILE A 67 14.23 -0.36 7.46
CA ILE A 67 13.00 0.28 6.96
C ILE A 67 12.63 -0.27 5.58
N PHE A 68 13.61 -0.47 4.71
CA PHE A 68 13.41 -1.03 3.37
C PHE A 68 12.82 -2.45 3.43
N LEU A 69 13.39 -3.32 4.28
CA LEU A 69 12.85 -4.67 4.49
C LEU A 69 11.43 -4.64 5.04
N ILE A 70 11.15 -3.77 6.02
CA ILE A 70 9.80 -3.59 6.57
C ILE A 70 8.84 -3.13 5.47
N GLY A 71 9.22 -2.14 4.65
CA GLY A 71 8.40 -1.65 3.54
C GLY A 71 8.14 -2.72 2.48
N LEU A 72 9.12 -3.55 2.18
CA LEU A 72 9.00 -4.66 1.22
C LEU A 72 8.03 -5.73 1.76
N VAL A 73 8.17 -6.11 3.03
CA VAL A 73 7.22 -7.00 3.73
C VAL A 73 5.82 -6.41 3.69
N TRP A 74 5.67 -5.10 3.90
CA TRP A 74 4.37 -4.42 3.87
C TRP A 74 3.69 -4.51 2.50
N ILE A 75 4.42 -4.19 1.43
CA ILE A 75 3.93 -4.31 0.05
C ILE A 75 3.52 -5.76 -0.25
N LEU A 76 4.29 -6.73 0.24
CA LEU A 76 3.99 -8.14 0.06
C LEU A 76 2.72 -8.57 0.79
N LEU A 77 2.51 -8.06 2.01
CA LEU A 77 1.26 -8.26 2.77
C LEU A 77 0.07 -7.66 2.03
N ASP A 78 0.16 -6.42 1.55
CA ASP A 78 -0.92 -5.78 0.79
C ASP A 78 -1.30 -6.60 -0.45
N TYR A 79 -0.30 -7.12 -1.16
CA TYR A 79 -0.51 -8.00 -2.32
C TYR A 79 -1.18 -9.33 -1.93
N PHE A 80 -0.67 -10.02 -0.91
CA PHE A 80 -1.17 -11.35 -0.53
C PHE A 80 -2.54 -11.32 0.15
N LEU A 81 -2.78 -10.34 1.03
CA LEU A 81 -4.01 -10.27 1.82
C LEU A 81 -5.14 -9.59 1.07
N VAL A 82 -4.84 -8.59 0.23
CA VAL A 82 -5.86 -7.81 -0.46
C VAL A 82 -5.97 -8.22 -1.92
N TYR A 83 -4.90 -8.06 -2.71
CA TYR A 83 -4.98 -8.28 -4.16
C TYR A 83 -5.26 -9.74 -4.52
N LYS A 84 -4.54 -10.70 -3.93
CA LYS A 84 -4.73 -12.13 -4.23
C LYS A 84 -6.15 -12.60 -3.87
N LYS A 85 -6.66 -12.22 -2.69
CA LYS A 85 -8.02 -12.59 -2.26
C LYS A 85 -9.11 -11.98 -3.14
N LEU A 86 -8.92 -10.74 -3.60
CA LEU A 86 -9.84 -10.08 -4.55
C LEU A 86 -9.87 -10.76 -5.91
N VAL A 87 -8.75 -11.34 -6.36
CA VAL A 87 -8.67 -12.08 -7.63
C VAL A 87 -9.37 -13.43 -7.53
N GLU A 88 -9.32 -14.08 -6.37
CA GLU A 88 -9.93 -15.40 -6.12
C GLU A 88 -11.45 -15.36 -5.90
N GLU A 89 -12.11 -14.19 -6.05
CA GLU A 89 -13.56 -13.98 -5.84
C GLU A 89 -14.10 -14.41 -4.46
N LYS A 90 -13.21 -14.64 -3.48
CA LYS A 90 -13.57 -14.91 -2.08
C LYS A 90 -13.84 -13.61 -1.33
N VAL A 91 -14.90 -12.93 -1.76
CA VAL A 91 -15.26 -11.58 -1.30
C VAL A 91 -15.45 -11.50 0.22
N GLU A 92 -16.04 -12.54 0.83
CA GLU A 92 -16.31 -12.60 2.28
C GLU A 92 -15.03 -12.73 3.13
N GLU A 93 -14.04 -13.51 2.68
CA GLU A 93 -12.76 -13.67 3.39
C GLU A 93 -11.80 -12.48 3.21
N ALA A 94 -12.10 -11.56 2.29
CA ALA A 94 -11.30 -10.38 1.97
C ALA A 94 -11.75 -9.12 2.74
N GLU A 95 -12.96 -9.11 3.29
CA GLU A 95 -13.55 -7.96 3.97
C GLU A 95 -12.74 -7.53 5.21
N THR A 96 -12.57 -8.44 6.18
CA THR A 96 -11.83 -8.14 7.42
C THR A 96 -10.37 -7.75 7.21
N PRO A 97 -9.55 -8.47 6.41
CA PRO A 97 -8.16 -8.10 6.23
C PRO A 97 -8.00 -6.77 5.51
N SER A 98 -8.87 -6.43 4.54
CA SER A 98 -8.78 -5.15 3.83
C SER A 98 -9.05 -3.94 4.73
N LEU A 99 -9.98 -4.05 5.69
CA LEU A 99 -10.22 -2.99 6.68
C LEU A 99 -9.02 -2.81 7.63
N VAL A 100 -8.49 -3.92 8.16
CA VAL A 100 -7.36 -3.87 9.10
C VAL A 100 -6.11 -3.32 8.43
N LEU A 101 -5.80 -3.78 7.20
CA LEU A 101 -4.68 -3.26 6.41
C LEU A 101 -4.90 -1.79 6.04
N GLY A 102 -6.10 -1.40 5.62
CA GLY A 102 -6.43 0.00 5.34
C GLY A 102 -6.18 0.93 6.52
N ILE A 103 -6.59 0.53 7.73
CA ILE A 103 -6.35 1.29 8.97
C ILE A 103 -4.87 1.34 9.33
N LEU A 104 -4.18 0.18 9.32
CA LEU A 104 -2.74 0.11 9.61
C LEU A 104 -1.94 0.96 8.63
N GLN A 105 -2.32 0.96 7.37
CA GLN A 105 -1.63 1.73 6.34
C GLN A 105 -1.92 3.23 6.43
N LEU A 106 -3.09 3.62 6.94
CA LEU A 106 -3.38 5.03 7.25
C LEU A 106 -2.48 5.55 8.39
N LEU A 107 -2.17 4.69 9.36
CA LEU A 107 -1.27 5.00 10.48
C LEU A 107 0.21 5.02 10.08
N PHE A 108 0.65 4.09 9.24
CA PHE A 108 2.09 3.84 9.00
C PHE A 108 2.54 4.07 7.55
N GLY A 109 1.68 3.83 6.57
CA GLY A 109 2.01 3.82 5.13
C GLY A 109 1.51 5.03 4.32
N GLY A 110 0.84 5.98 4.97
CA GLY A 110 0.36 7.22 4.38
C GLY A 110 -1.15 7.27 4.16
N ILE A 111 -1.68 8.49 4.28
CA ILE A 111 -3.12 8.78 4.26
C ILE A 111 -3.76 8.38 2.93
N ILE A 112 -3.10 8.68 1.79
CA ILE A 112 -3.65 8.45 0.45
C ILE A 112 -3.91 6.95 0.21
N THR A 113 -2.91 6.12 0.50
CA THR A 113 -2.96 4.67 0.34
C THR A 113 -3.98 4.03 1.28
N GLY A 114 -3.99 4.45 2.55
CA GLY A 114 -4.96 3.97 3.54
C GLY A 114 -6.42 4.29 3.16
N ILE A 115 -6.69 5.51 2.68
CA ILE A 115 -8.04 5.89 2.25
C ILE A 115 -8.50 5.04 1.06
N LEU A 116 -7.64 4.79 0.06
CA LEU A 116 -8.01 3.97 -1.11
C LEU A 116 -8.42 2.54 -0.72
N LEU A 117 -7.72 1.94 0.25
CA LEU A 117 -8.07 0.63 0.80
C LEU A 117 -9.40 0.64 1.56
N ILE A 118 -9.66 1.68 2.35
CA ILE A 118 -10.94 1.83 3.05
C ILE A 118 -12.10 1.99 2.06
N VAL A 119 -11.92 2.77 0.99
CA VAL A 119 -12.97 2.91 -0.05
C VAL A 119 -13.20 1.59 -0.79
N ALA A 120 -12.13 0.83 -1.08
CA ALA A 120 -12.27 -0.51 -1.65
C ALA A 120 -13.09 -1.43 -0.71
N TYR A 121 -12.83 -1.38 0.59
CA TYR A 121 -13.63 -2.09 1.60
C TYR A 121 -15.11 -1.69 1.57
N VAL A 122 -15.43 -0.39 1.54
CA VAL A 122 -16.83 0.06 1.51
C VAL A 122 -17.54 -0.45 0.25
N LYS A 123 -16.88 -0.42 -0.91
CA LYS A 123 -17.44 -0.98 -2.15
C LYS A 123 -17.68 -2.48 -2.10
N ILE A 124 -16.76 -3.24 -1.48
CA ILE A 124 -16.91 -4.68 -1.27
C ILE A 124 -18.15 -4.96 -0.41
N ARG A 125 -18.29 -4.24 0.70
CA ARG A 125 -19.41 -4.38 1.63
C ARG A 125 -20.77 -4.01 1.01
N ASP A 126 -20.82 -2.92 0.24
CA ASP A 126 -22.05 -2.50 -0.46
C ASP A 126 -22.47 -3.52 -1.53
N SER A 127 -21.51 -4.13 -2.24
CA SER A 127 -21.80 -5.21 -3.20
C SER A 127 -22.43 -6.43 -2.51
N GLU A 128 -21.94 -6.80 -1.33
CA GLU A 128 -22.47 -7.92 -0.57
C GLU A 128 -23.88 -7.63 -0.01
N ARG A 129 -24.10 -6.41 0.50
CA ARG A 129 -25.41 -5.97 0.99
C ARG A 129 -26.47 -6.03 -0.11
N ASN A 130 -26.12 -5.66 -1.34
CA ASN A 130 -27.00 -5.76 -2.51
C ASN A 130 -27.28 -7.21 -2.91
N ARG A 131 -26.39 -8.17 -2.65
CA ARG A 131 -26.65 -9.61 -2.87
C ARG A 131 -27.63 -10.21 -1.87
N ARG A 132 -27.67 -9.69 -0.64
CA ARG A 132 -28.54 -10.21 0.43
C ARG A 132 -29.98 -9.67 0.37
N GLN A 133 -30.27 -8.64 -0.42
CA GLN A 133 -31.63 -8.13 -0.61
C GLN A 133 -32.32 -8.86 -1.77
N PRO A 134 -33.41 -9.62 -1.53
CA PRO A 134 -34.17 -10.25 -2.60
C PRO A 134 -34.81 -9.17 -3.50
N PRO A 135 -34.92 -9.42 -4.82
CA PRO A 135 -35.52 -8.46 -5.75
C PRO A 135 -36.97 -8.17 -5.36
N GLN A 136 -37.25 -6.92 -4.97
CA GLN A 136 -38.59 -6.42 -4.60
C GLN A 136 -39.56 -6.30 -5.79
N TYR A 137 -39.27 -6.91 -6.94
CA TYR A 137 -39.96 -6.64 -8.21
C TYR A 137 -41.17 -7.52 -8.53
N VAL A 138 -41.71 -8.31 -7.59
CA VAL A 138 -42.76 -9.29 -7.94
C VAL A 138 -44.15 -8.99 -7.34
N VAL A 139 -44.33 -7.96 -6.49
CA VAL A 139 -45.63 -7.77 -5.82
C VAL A 139 -46.57 -6.78 -6.54
N GLN A 140 -46.10 -6.00 -7.51
CA GLN A 140 -46.95 -4.97 -8.15
C GLN A 140 -47.69 -5.41 -9.42
N SER A 141 -47.45 -6.61 -9.96
CA SER A 141 -48.14 -7.10 -11.16
C SER A 141 -49.39 -7.94 -10.89
N GLN A 142 -49.84 -8.09 -9.64
CA GLN A 142 -51.09 -8.80 -9.32
C GLN A 142 -52.27 -7.90 -8.92
N GLN A 143 -52.20 -6.59 -9.18
CA GLN A 143 -53.29 -5.66 -8.83
C GLN A 143 -53.97 -4.95 -10.00
N ASN A 144 -53.75 -5.36 -11.26
CA ASN A 144 -54.54 -4.90 -12.40
C ASN A 144 -55.03 -6.07 -13.26
#